data_AF-A0A6A5ZE20-F1
#
_entry.id   AF-A0A6A5ZE20-F1
#
_cell.length_a   1.000
_cell.length_b   1.000
_cell.length_c   1.000
_cell.angle_alpha   90.00
_cell.angle_beta   90.00
_cell.angle_gamma   90.00
#
_symmetry.space_group_name_H-M   'P 1'
#
loop_
_entity.id
_entity.type
_entity.pdbx_description
1 polymer ?
#
loop_
_entity_poly.entity_id
_entity_poly.type
_entity_poly.pdbx_seq_one_letter_code
_entity_poly.pdbx_strand_id
1 'polypeptide(L)'
;MRCKTLLLAVCFALTSVSAQEVKDGCPKDEYACIDVINSSQCIEQLIIEKLANATREALVKCVEYEGTATTMPGAQKYCRCPGCHTAPINDVLSKMFPPPCI
;
A
#
# COMPACT_ATOMS: atom_id res chain seq x y z
N MET A 1 -12.89 -53.56 -25.34
CA MET A 1 -13.57 -52.27 -25.11
C MET A 1 -13.81 -52.10 -23.62
N ARG A 2 -13.75 -50.85 -23.12
CA ARG A 2 -13.97 -50.41 -21.72
C ARG A 2 -12.73 -50.63 -20.84
N CYS A 3 -12.16 -49.68 -20.10
CA CYS A 3 -12.67 -48.46 -19.50
C CYS A 3 -11.49 -47.46 -19.39
N LYS A 4 -11.53 -46.34 -20.13
CA LYS A 4 -10.49 -45.27 -20.12
C LYS A 4 -11.17 -43.90 -20.11
N THR A 5 -12.01 -43.61 -19.12
CA THR A 5 -12.59 -42.27 -19.00
C THR A 5 -13.17 -42.06 -17.61
N LEU A 6 -12.35 -42.03 -16.56
CA LEU A 6 -12.79 -41.45 -15.29
C LEU A 6 -11.61 -41.11 -14.36
N LEU A 7 -10.73 -40.19 -14.76
CA LEU A 7 -9.64 -39.75 -13.87
C LEU A 7 -9.14 -38.33 -14.15
N LEU A 8 -10.05 -37.41 -14.52
CA LEU A 8 -9.67 -36.03 -14.90
C LEU A 8 -10.66 -34.95 -14.43
N ALA A 9 -11.43 -35.21 -13.38
CA ALA A 9 -12.48 -34.28 -12.92
C ALA A 9 -12.46 -33.96 -11.40
N VAL A 10 -11.36 -34.21 -10.68
CA VAL A 10 -11.31 -34.02 -9.21
C VAL A 10 -10.05 -33.29 -8.74
N CYS A 11 -9.57 -32.30 -9.49
CA CYS A 11 -8.45 -31.44 -9.04
C CYS A 11 -8.78 -29.94 -9.00
N PHE A 12 -10.02 -29.51 -9.31
CA PHE A 12 -10.39 -28.10 -9.34
C PHE A 12 -11.21 -27.62 -8.13
N ALA A 13 -11.39 -28.43 -7.08
CA ALA A 13 -12.38 -28.13 -6.03
C ALA A 13 -11.85 -27.38 -4.78
N LEU A 14 -10.55 -27.10 -4.65
CA LEU A 14 -10.00 -26.66 -3.34
C LEU A 14 -8.94 -25.54 -3.42
N THR A 15 -9.15 -24.52 -4.26
CA THR A 15 -8.52 -23.22 -4.02
C THR A 15 -9.54 -22.25 -3.45
N SER A 16 -10.07 -22.56 -2.27
CA SER A 16 -10.66 -21.55 -1.40
C SER A 16 -9.53 -20.63 -0.94
N VAL A 17 -9.23 -19.60 -1.74
CA VAL A 17 -8.45 -18.45 -1.29
C VAL A 17 -9.28 -17.80 -0.19
N SER A 18 -8.94 -18.12 1.05
CA SER A 18 -9.36 -17.33 2.20
C SER A 18 -8.76 -15.94 2.03
N ALA A 19 -9.48 -15.04 1.39
CA ALA A 19 -9.27 -13.61 1.54
C ALA A 19 -9.55 -13.31 3.02
N GLN A 20 -8.53 -13.48 3.87
CA GLN A 20 -8.55 -12.84 5.17
C GLN A 20 -8.77 -11.36 4.86
N GLU A 21 -9.88 -10.80 5.34
CA GLU A 21 -10.03 -9.36 5.47
C GLU A 21 -8.94 -8.91 6.44
N VAL A 22 -7.72 -8.75 5.93
CA VAL A 22 -6.73 -7.89 6.55
C VAL A 22 -7.43 -6.55 6.58
N LYS A 23 -7.92 -6.15 7.77
CA LYS A 23 -8.36 -4.79 8.01
C LYS A 23 -7.15 -3.92 7.70
N ASP A 24 -7.12 -3.43 6.47
CA ASP A 24 -6.23 -2.42 6.00
C ASP A 24 -6.36 -1.25 6.98
N GLY A 25 -5.27 -0.93 7.68
CA GLY A 25 -5.25 0.11 8.70
C GLY A 25 -5.45 1.51 8.13
N CYS A 26 -5.48 1.63 6.80
CA CYS A 26 -5.63 2.87 6.07
C CYS A 26 -6.97 3.58 6.35
N PRO A 27 -6.95 4.84 6.83
CA PRO A 27 -8.14 5.70 6.95
C PRO A 27 -8.65 6.15 5.57
N LYS A 28 -9.42 5.30 4.89
CA LYS A 28 -9.87 5.55 3.50
C LYS A 28 -10.87 6.69 3.36
N ASP A 29 -11.44 7.15 4.46
CA ASP A 29 -12.31 8.32 4.56
C ASP A 29 -11.53 9.64 4.65
N GLU A 30 -10.20 9.60 4.83
CA GLU A 30 -9.35 10.78 4.79
C GLU A 30 -8.80 11.03 3.37
N TYR A 31 -9.11 12.20 2.80
CA TYR A 31 -8.59 12.62 1.48
C TYR A 31 -7.05 12.65 1.42
N ALA A 32 -6.39 12.88 2.56
CA ALA A 32 -4.93 12.76 2.67
C ALA A 32 -4.42 11.36 2.32
N CYS A 33 -5.20 10.32 2.62
CA CYS A 33 -4.81 8.95 2.37
C CYS A 33 -5.03 8.53 0.93
N ILE A 34 -5.94 9.20 0.22
CA ILE A 34 -6.08 9.05 -1.24
C ILE A 34 -4.79 9.48 -1.94
N ASP A 35 -4.18 10.60 -1.52
CA ASP A 35 -2.91 11.05 -2.07
C ASP A 35 -1.78 10.05 -1.82
N VAL A 36 -1.70 9.51 -0.59
CA VAL A 36 -0.72 8.49 -0.21
C VAL A 36 -0.90 7.22 -1.05
N ILE A 37 -2.13 6.71 -1.18
CA ILE A 37 -2.46 5.53 -1.99
C ILE A 37 -2.08 5.76 -3.46
N ASN A 38 -2.45 6.90 -4.04
CA ASN A 38 -2.17 7.23 -5.44
C ASN A 38 -0.67 7.40 -5.72
N SER A 39 0.14 7.57 -4.68
CA SER A 39 1.59 7.73 -4.76
C SER A 39 2.36 6.41 -4.56
N SER A 40 1.66 5.27 -4.50
CA SER A 40 2.25 3.95 -4.20
C SER A 40 3.47 3.61 -5.05
N GLN A 41 3.44 3.90 -6.36
CA GLN A 41 4.57 3.61 -7.25
C GLN A 41 5.83 4.39 -6.87
N CYS A 42 5.71 5.69 -6.58
CA CYS A 42 6.85 6.51 -6.15
C CYS A 42 7.42 6.03 -4.81
N ILE A 43 6.53 5.68 -3.88
CA ILE A 43 6.90 5.20 -2.54
C ILE A 43 7.61 3.85 -2.63
N GLU A 44 7.11 2.93 -3.45
CA GLU A 44 7.70 1.62 -3.70
C GLU A 44 9.09 1.73 -4.34
N GLN A 45 9.25 2.61 -5.33
CA GLN A 45 10.53 2.87 -5.99
C GLN A 45 11.62 3.32 -5.00
N LEU A 46 11.25 4.15 -4.01
CA LEU A 46 12.18 4.63 -2.98
C LEU A 46 12.44 3.58 -1.88
N ILE A 47 11.40 2.89 -1.41
CA ILE A 47 11.50 2.04 -0.22
C ILE A 47 11.84 0.59 -0.57
N ILE A 48 11.27 0.02 -1.62
CA ILE A 48 11.44 -1.39 -1.99
C ILE A 48 12.52 -1.53 -3.05
N GLU A 49 12.37 -0.81 -4.16
CA GLU A 49 13.28 -0.95 -5.31
C GLU A 49 14.61 -0.22 -5.12
N LYS A 50 14.68 0.69 -4.13
CA LYS A 50 15.89 1.46 -3.77
C LYS A 50 16.49 2.22 -4.96
N LEU A 51 15.64 2.71 -5.89
CA LEU A 51 16.11 3.48 -7.04
C LEU A 51 16.77 4.81 -6.64
N ALA A 52 16.43 5.32 -5.45
CA ALA A 52 17.12 6.42 -4.79
C ALA A 52 17.05 6.26 -3.26
N ASN A 53 17.75 7.13 -2.53
CA ASN A 53 17.69 7.15 -1.07
C ASN A 53 16.28 7.54 -0.58
N ALA A 54 15.66 6.66 0.20
CA ALA A 54 14.41 6.95 0.92
C ALA A 54 14.67 7.96 2.04
N THR A 55 14.70 9.24 1.68
CA THR A 55 14.76 10.37 2.62
C THR A 55 13.36 10.89 2.90
N ARG A 56 13.21 11.61 4.01
CA ARG A 56 11.94 12.25 4.38
C ARG A 56 11.46 13.17 3.26
N GLU A 57 12.37 13.96 2.69
CA GLU A 57 12.10 14.92 1.64
C GLU A 57 11.71 14.23 0.33
N ALA A 58 12.38 13.13 -0.03
CA ALA A 58 12.04 12.37 -1.24
C ALA A 58 10.63 11.74 -1.13
N LEU A 59 10.29 11.20 0.03
CA LEU A 59 8.95 10.63 0.26
C LEU A 59 7.87 11.70 0.28
N VAL A 60 8.12 12.86 0.89
CA VAL A 60 7.16 14.00 0.86
C VAL A 60 6.83 14.40 -0.57
N LYS A 61 7.84 14.46 -1.46
CA LYS A 61 7.62 14.77 -2.88
C LYS A 61 6.74 13.76 -3.61
N CYS A 62 6.69 12.50 -3.17
CA CYS A 62 5.79 11.52 -3.78
C CYS A 62 4.31 11.93 -3.65
N VAL A 63 3.94 12.64 -2.59
CA VAL A 63 2.54 13.00 -2.26
C VAL A 63 2.24 14.50 -2.39
N GLU A 64 3.21 15.27 -2.90
CA GLU A 64 3.10 16.71 -3.16
C GLU A 64 3.24 16.97 -4.67
N TYR A 65 2.19 16.64 -5.42
CA TYR A 65 2.10 16.90 -6.84
C TYR A 65 0.82 17.69 -7.18
N GLU A 66 0.79 18.30 -8.36
CA GLU A 66 -0.38 19.03 -8.83
C GLU A 66 -1.57 18.10 -9.04
N GLY A 67 -2.74 18.48 -8.51
CA GLY A 67 -3.95 17.66 -8.59
C GLY A 67 -4.11 16.65 -7.47
N THR A 68 -3.34 16.76 -6.40
CA THR A 68 -3.59 16.04 -5.14
C THR A 68 -4.98 16.38 -4.56
N ALA A 69 -5.60 15.41 -3.90
CA ALA A 69 -6.90 15.53 -3.25
C ALA A 69 -6.90 16.53 -2.09
N THR A 70 -5.73 16.77 -1.47
CA THR A 70 -5.57 17.77 -0.41
C THR A 70 -4.31 18.62 -0.58
N THR A 71 -4.42 19.89 -0.19
CA THR A 71 -3.32 20.87 -0.13
C THR A 71 -2.46 20.75 1.12
N MET A 72 -2.68 19.70 1.92
CA MET A 72 -1.92 19.43 3.14
C MET A 72 -0.44 19.15 2.84
N PRO A 73 0.50 19.53 3.72
CA PRO A 73 1.90 19.14 3.57
C PRO A 73 2.06 17.61 3.56
N GLY A 74 2.94 17.09 2.71
CA GLY A 74 3.10 15.65 2.50
C GLY A 74 3.46 14.88 3.77
N ALA A 75 4.23 15.50 4.68
CA ALA A 75 4.55 14.91 5.97
C ALA A 75 3.30 14.68 6.84
N GLN A 76 2.34 15.61 6.83
CA GLN A 76 1.07 15.43 7.52
C GLN A 76 0.21 14.35 6.83
N LYS A 77 0.24 14.26 5.49
CA LYS A 77 -0.48 13.21 4.76
C LYS A 77 -0.01 11.82 5.21
N TYR A 78 1.29 11.58 5.26
CA TYR A 78 1.81 10.30 5.74
C TYR A 78 1.47 10.01 7.20
N CYS A 79 1.61 11.00 8.08
CA CYS A 79 1.33 10.82 9.50
C CYS A 79 -0.14 10.41 9.77
N ARG A 80 -1.07 10.97 8.99
CA ARG A 80 -2.51 10.67 9.10
C ARG A 80 -2.93 9.35 8.45
N CYS A 81 -2.05 8.75 7.64
CA CYS A 81 -2.40 7.62 6.79
C CYS A 81 -1.59 6.35 7.11
N PRO A 82 -1.61 5.87 8.37
CA PRO A 82 -0.97 4.61 8.71
C PRO A 82 -1.68 3.47 7.98
N GLY A 83 -0.92 2.45 7.57
CA GLY A 83 -1.51 1.21 7.06
C GLY A 83 -1.79 1.19 5.55
N CYS A 84 -1.72 2.32 4.83
CA CYS A 84 -2.13 2.41 3.42
C CYS A 84 -1.24 1.65 2.41
N HIS A 85 -0.12 1.06 2.86
CA HIS A 85 0.75 0.25 2.02
C HIS A 85 1.09 -1.10 2.66
N THR A 86 2.01 -1.85 2.05
CA THR A 86 2.53 -3.10 2.61
C THR A 86 3.31 -2.86 3.90
N ALA A 87 3.47 -3.91 4.72
CA ALA A 87 4.17 -3.83 6.00
C ALA A 87 5.58 -3.20 5.93
N PRO A 88 6.44 -3.53 4.95
CA PRO A 88 7.76 -2.91 4.83
C PRO A 88 7.71 -1.41 4.55
N ILE A 89 6.73 -0.96 3.76
CA ILE A 89 6.54 0.47 3.46
C ILE A 89 6.04 1.19 4.71
N ASN A 90 5.00 0.66 5.36
CA ASN A 90 4.44 1.27 6.56
C ASN A 90 5.45 1.35 7.72
N ASP A 91 6.35 0.38 7.86
CA ASP A 91 7.45 0.43 8.84
C ASP A 91 8.38 1.63 8.61
N VAL A 92 8.73 1.92 7.36
CA VAL A 92 9.54 3.11 7.04
C VAL A 92 8.74 4.39 7.23
N LEU A 93 7.50 4.45 6.72
CA LEU A 93 6.66 5.64 6.82
C LEU A 93 6.36 6.02 8.28
N SER A 94 6.04 5.03 9.13
CA SER A 94 5.78 5.29 10.56
C SER A 94 7.01 5.79 11.33
N LYS A 95 8.22 5.35 10.96
CA LYS A 95 9.48 5.87 11.54
C LYS A 95 9.79 7.28 11.06
N MET A 96 9.53 7.57 9.79
CA MET A 96 9.84 8.87 9.20
C MET A 96 8.79 9.93 9.48
N PHE A 97 7.53 9.57 9.69
CA PHE A 97 6.39 10.48 9.90
C PHE A 97 5.56 10.05 11.12
N PRO A 98 6.16 9.99 12.33
CA PRO A 98 5.45 9.56 13.52
C PRO A 98 4.42 10.62 13.99
N PRO A 99 3.36 10.21 14.69
CA PRO A 99 2.49 11.14 15.41
C PRO A 99 3.25 11.88 16.53
N PRO A 100 2.78 13.07 16.97
CA PRO A 100 1.59 13.77 16.50
C PRO A 100 1.78 14.37 15.09
N CYS A 101 0.68 14.45 14.33
CA CYS A 101 0.71 15.04 12.99
C CYS A 101 0.65 16.56 13.11
N ILE A 102 1.79 17.22 12.88
CA ILE A 102 1.97 18.68 13.03
C ILE A 102 2.11 19.34 11.66
#